data_AF-A0A5C3QFT2-F1
#
_entry.id   AF-A0A5C3QFT2-F1
#
_cell.length_a   1.000
_cell.length_b   1.000
_cell.length_c   1.000
_cell.angle_alpha   90.00
_cell.angle_beta   90.00
_cell.angle_gamma   90.00
#
_symmetry.space_group_name_H-M   'P 1'
#
loop_
_entity.id
_entity.type
_entity.pdbx_description
1 polymer ?
#
loop_
_entity_poly.entity_id
_entity_poly.type
_entity_poly.pdbx_seq_one_letter_code
_entity_poly.pdbx_strand_id
1 'polypeptide(L)'
;FQKLYDHVFPTSYLSDQQGKLEKACQGNTSVELFALHVDHLYFLTGMTDEQFKIHTLWRGLRPDIQKDLWYMKLSPEVSSWRQV
;
A
#
# COMPACT_ATOMS: atom_id res chain seq x y z
N PHE A 1 -19.91 -16.52 -0.80
CA PHE A 1 -19.43 -15.32 -0.10
C PHE A 1 -19.77 -14.00 -0.81
N GLN A 2 -19.76 -13.94 -2.14
CA GLN A 2 -20.01 -12.69 -2.90
C GLN A 2 -21.35 -11.99 -2.58
N LYS A 3 -22.46 -12.74 -2.56
CA LYS A 3 -23.80 -12.20 -2.24
C LYS A 3 -23.94 -11.58 -0.84
N LEU A 4 -23.14 -12.02 0.14
CA LEU A 4 -23.17 -11.47 1.50
C LEU A 4 -22.33 -10.18 1.55
N TYR A 5 -21.18 -10.17 0.89
CA TYR A 5 -20.32 -9.01 0.77
C TYR A 5 -21.03 -7.85 0.06
N ASP A 6 -21.71 -8.12 -1.06
CA ASP A 6 -22.48 -7.14 -1.83
C ASP A 6 -23.68 -6.56 -1.06
N HIS A 7 -24.14 -7.24 0.00
CA HIS A 7 -25.20 -6.75 0.88
C HIS A 7 -24.66 -5.90 2.04
N VAL A 8 -23.45 -6.18 2.51
CA VAL A 8 -22.84 -5.49 3.66
C VAL A 8 -22.02 -4.27 3.23
N PHE A 9 -21.39 -4.33 2.06
CA PHE A 9 -20.55 -3.27 1.54
C PHE A 9 -21.11 -2.74 0.22
N PRO A 10 -21.06 -1.41 0.00
CA PRO A 10 -21.48 -0.84 -1.27
C PRO A 10 -20.59 -1.39 -2.39
N THR A 11 -21.15 -1.53 -3.60
CA THR A 11 -20.45 -2.06 -4.77
C THR A 11 -19.19 -1.27 -5.15
N SER A 12 -19.09 -0.01 -4.73
CA SER A 12 -17.89 0.84 -4.92
C SER A 12 -16.78 0.60 -3.90
N TYR A 13 -17.03 -0.15 -2.81
CA TYR A 13 -16.12 -0.21 -1.67
C TYR A 13 -14.69 -0.62 -2.05
N LEU A 14 -14.54 -1.59 -2.95
CA LEU A 14 -13.22 -2.04 -3.42
C LEU A 14 -12.51 -0.96 -4.24
N SER A 15 -13.22 -0.31 -5.16
CA SER A 15 -12.69 0.83 -5.93
C SER A 15 -12.31 2.00 -5.03
N ASP A 16 -13.07 2.23 -3.95
CA ASP A 16 -12.77 3.27 -2.96
C ASP A 16 -11.50 2.95 -2.16
N GLN A 17 -11.30 1.68 -1.76
CA GLN A 17 -10.06 1.27 -1.08
C GLN A 17 -8.85 1.31 -2.02
N GLN A 18 -9.02 0.93 -3.30
CA GLN A 18 -7.97 1.07 -4.31
C GLN A 18 -7.57 2.53 -4.51
N GLY A 19 -8.54 3.43 -4.62
CA GLY A 19 -8.28 4.87 -4.71
C GLY A 19 -7.59 5.44 -3.47
N LYS A 20 -7.80 4.84 -2.29
CA LYS A 20 -7.05 5.19 -1.07
C LYS A 20 -5.61 4.71 -1.13
N LEU A 21 -5.35 3.50 -1.63
CA LEU A 21 -3.99 3.00 -1.84
C LEU A 21 -3.21 3.91 -2.80
N GLU A 22 -3.81 4.32 -3.91
CA GLU A 22 -3.15 5.21 -4.88
C GLU A 22 -2.78 6.60 -4.34
N LYS A 23 -3.49 7.05 -3.30
CA LYS A 23 -3.31 8.36 -2.65
C LYS A 23 -2.62 8.25 -1.29
N ALA A 24 -2.24 7.04 -0.86
CA ALA A 24 -1.65 6.80 0.43
C ALA A 24 -0.29 7.49 0.53
N CYS A 25 -0.07 8.25 1.60
CA CYS A 25 1.20 8.88 1.90
C CYS A 25 1.50 8.83 3.39
N GLN A 26 2.78 8.73 3.74
CA GLN A 26 3.26 8.62 5.12
C GLN A 26 2.95 9.90 5.90
N GLY A 27 3.03 11.07 5.28
CA GLY A 27 2.82 12.35 5.95
C GLY A 27 3.66 12.50 7.23
N ASN A 28 3.00 12.79 8.35
CA ASN A 28 3.63 12.94 9.67
C ASN A 28 3.67 11.65 10.50
N THR A 29 3.14 10.53 9.99
CA THR A 29 3.16 9.25 10.69
C THR A 29 4.50 8.52 10.57
N SER A 30 4.76 7.58 11.47
CA SER A 30 5.94 6.72 11.39
C SER A 30 5.87 5.79 10.17
N VAL A 31 7.03 5.34 9.70
CA VAL A 31 7.13 4.39 8.57
C VAL A 31 6.41 3.08 8.89
N GLU A 32 6.56 2.57 10.11
CA GLU A 32 5.92 1.34 10.57
C GLU A 32 4.39 1.43 10.55
N LEU A 33 3.82 2.52 11.09
CA LEU A 33 2.39 2.74 11.08
C LEU A 33 1.85 2.91 9.65
N PHE A 34 2.63 3.56 8.80
CA PHE A 34 2.28 3.69 7.39
C PHE A 34 2.29 2.33 6.67
N ALA A 35 3.32 1.51 6.88
CA ALA A 35 3.42 0.17 6.31
C ALA A 35 2.27 -0.74 6.77
N LEU A 36 1.92 -0.70 8.06
CA LEU A 36 0.75 -1.41 8.61
C LEU A 36 -0.56 -0.94 7.97
N HIS A 37 -0.71 0.37 7.74
CA HIS A 37 -1.89 0.91 7.07
C HIS A 37 -2.03 0.42 5.63
N VAL A 38 -0.92 0.43 4.86
CA VAL A 38 -0.89 -0.10 3.49
C VAL A 38 -1.18 -1.60 3.47
N ASP A 39 -0.61 -2.37 4.39
CA ASP A 39 -0.86 -3.82 4.52
C ASP A 39 -2.33 -4.12 4.81
N HIS A 40 -2.95 -3.36 5.72
CA HIS A 40 -4.36 -3.52 6.05
C HIS A 40 -5.28 -3.16 4.88
N LEU A 41 -5.03 -2.04 4.18
CA LEU A 41 -5.79 -1.68 2.99
C LEU A 41 -5.68 -2.74 1.88
N TYR A 42 -4.49 -3.31 1.71
CA TYR A 42 -4.24 -4.36 0.74
C TYR A 42 -4.95 -5.68 1.10
N PHE A 43 -4.97 -6.04 2.38
CA PHE A 43 -5.75 -7.18 2.87
C PHE A 43 -7.25 -7.00 2.62
N LEU A 44 -7.78 -5.79 2.82
CA LEU A 44 -9.19 -5.48 2.60
C LEU A 44 -9.60 -5.52 1.12
N THR A 45 -8.70 -5.15 0.20
CA THR A 45 -8.98 -5.23 -1.24
C THR A 45 -8.86 -6.65 -1.79
N GLY A 46 -8.24 -7.58 -1.06
CA GLY A 46 -7.99 -8.94 -1.52
C GLY A 46 -7.09 -9.01 -2.75
N MET A 47 -6.30 -7.97 -3.00
CA MET A 47 -5.36 -7.93 -4.12
C MET A 47 -4.25 -8.97 -3.91
N THR A 48 -3.78 -9.56 -5.01
CA THR A 48 -2.68 -10.55 -5.00
C THR A 48 -1.41 -10.03 -5.68
N ASP A 49 -1.46 -8.83 -6.26
CA ASP A 49 -0.30 -8.17 -6.85
C ASP A 49 0.60 -7.55 -5.78
N GLU A 50 1.62 -8.30 -5.35
CA GLU A 50 2.58 -7.85 -4.33
C GLU A 50 3.43 -6.67 -4.83
N GLN A 51 3.67 -6.58 -6.14
CA GLN A 51 4.44 -5.48 -6.73
C GLN A 51 3.68 -4.15 -6.59
N PHE A 52 2.37 -4.15 -6.85
CA PHE A 52 1.53 -2.98 -6.62
C PHE A 52 1.59 -2.49 -5.17
N LYS A 53 1.64 -3.42 -4.22
CA LYS A 53 1.75 -3.12 -2.78
C LYS A 53 3.08 -2.44 -2.47
N ILE A 54 4.19 -2.99 -2.95
CA ILE A 54 5.55 -2.45 -2.75
C ILE A 54 5.68 -1.07 -3.38
N HIS A 55 5.18 -0.90 -4.61
CA HIS A 55 5.13 0.39 -5.29
C HIS A 55 4.33 1.43 -4.49
N THR A 56 3.19 1.04 -3.93
CA THR A 56 2.35 1.92 -3.10
C THR A 56 3.08 2.37 -1.85
N LEU A 57 3.73 1.45 -1.14
CA LEU A 57 4.54 1.77 0.04
C LEU A 57 5.67 2.74 -0.34
N TRP A 58 6.49 2.38 -1.33
CA TRP A 58 7.66 3.16 -1.72
C TRP A 58 7.27 4.58 -2.17
N ARG A 59 6.24 4.71 -3.02
CA ARG A 59 5.71 6.00 -3.48
C ARG A 59 5.15 6.85 -2.34
N GLY A 60 4.52 6.21 -1.36
CA GLY A 60 3.90 6.89 -0.23
C GLY A 60 4.87 7.35 0.85
N LEU A 61 6.09 6.80 0.92
CA LEU A 61 7.12 7.24 1.87
C LEU A 61 7.54 8.70 1.63
N ARG A 62 8.09 9.34 2.66
CA ARG A 62 8.63 10.70 2.50
C ARG A 62 9.79 10.74 1.50
N PRO A 63 9.96 11.83 0.73
CA PRO A 63 11.02 11.96 -0.27
C PRO A 63 12.43 11.71 0.28
N ASP A 64 12.71 12.12 1.52
CA ASP A 64 14.01 11.91 2.16
C ASP A 64 14.31 10.41 2.33
N ILE A 65 13.30 9.63 2.75
CA ILE A 65 13.41 8.19 2.94
C ILE A 65 13.52 7.48 1.58
N GLN A 66 12.73 7.90 0.57
CA GLN A 66 12.85 7.36 -0.78
C GLN A 66 14.27 7.54 -1.35
N LYS A 67 14.87 8.70 -1.08
CA LYS A 67 16.24 9.01 -1.52
C LYS A 67 17.27 8.10 -0.83
N ASP A 68 17.13 7.90 0.48
CA ASP A 68 18.01 6.99 1.22
C ASP A 68 17.85 5.53 0.78
N LEU A 69 16.62 5.07 0.55
CA LEU A 69 16.35 3.74 -0.01
C LEU A 69 16.98 3.58 -1.40
N TRP A 70 16.90 4.61 -2.24
CA TRP A 70 17.55 4.61 -3.55
C TRP A 70 19.08 4.49 -3.43
N TYR A 71 19.71 5.20 -2.49
CA TYR A 71 21.14 5.06 -2.22
C TYR A 71 21.51 3.65 -1.74
N MET A 72 20.62 3.00 -0.99
CA MET A 72 20.77 1.60 -0.57
C MET A 72 20.45 0.58 -1.68
N LYS A 73 20.15 1.04 -2.90
CA LYS A 73 19.74 0.22 -4.06
C LYS A 73 18.44 -0.56 -3.84
N LEU A 74 17.58 -0.05 -2.96
CA LEU A 74 16.24 -0.58 -2.72
C LEU A 74 15.25 0.20 -3.61
N SER A 75 14.93 -0.36 -4.77
CA SER A 75 13.88 0.14 -5.65
C SER A 75 12.65 -0.78 -5.59
N PRO A 76 11.45 -0.27 -5.88
CA PRO A 76 10.24 -1.08 -5.83
C PRO A 76 10.25 -2.26 -6.83
N GLU A 77 11.08 -2.21 -7.88
CA GLU A 77 11.20 -3.27 -8.89
C GLU A 77 12.08 -4.45 -8.46
N VAL A 78 13.04 -4.22 -7.55
CA VAL A 78 13.99 -5.25 -7.09
C VAL A 78 13.82 -5.63 -5.62
N SER A 79 13.11 -4.83 -4.84
CA SER A 79 12.97 -5.04 -3.39
C SER A 79 11.71 -5.83 -3.08
N SER A 80 11.79 -6.73 -2.10
CA SER A 80 10.60 -7.38 -1.53
C SER A 80 9.97 -6.51 -0.44
N TRP A 81 8.70 -6.80 -0.09
CA TRP A 81 7.97 -6.08 0.96
C TRP A 81 8.69 -6.04 2.31
N ARG A 82 9.51 -7.04 2.63
CA ARG A 82 10.29 -7.10 3.88
C ARG A 82 11.60 -6.32 3.83
N GLN A 83 12.07 -5.96 2.64
CA GLN A 83 13.33 -5.25 2.44
C GLN A 83 13.14 -3.73 2.33
N VAL A 84 11.93 -3.27 2.02
CA VAL A 84 11.52 -1.86 2.04
C VAL A 84 11.01 -1.50 3.43
#